data_AF-F1VUX0-F1
#
_entry.id   AF-F1VUX0-F1
#
_cell.length_a   1.000
_cell.length_b   1.000
_cell.length_c   1.000
_cell.angle_alpha   90.00
_cell.angle_beta   90.00
_cell.angle_gamma   90.00
#
_symmetry.space_group_name_H-M   'P 1'
#
loop_
_entity.id
_entity.type
_entity.pdbx_description
1 polymer ?
#
loop_
_entity_poly.entity_id
_entity_poly.type
_entity_poly.pdbx_seq_one_letter_code
_entity_poly.pdbx_strand_id
1 'polypeptide(L)'
;MVAVASDPGFTFFIPLIMNPKTPPKETDGSVAIPVSQSIRQRILASKTRFHANDNIAEFIKPGELDALLEEVQGKMHSVLQSLVIDTDSDHNTQDTGRRVAKMFIHEVFRGRYVPMPALTEFPNAAHLNELMIIGPITVRSACSHHLCPIIGRIWIGVMPNEHSNLIGLSKYARIADWIMSRPQIQEEAV
;
A
#
# COMPACT_ATOMS: atom_id res chain seq x y z
N MET A 1 11.10 75.63 -0.97
CA MET A 1 12.28 76.45 -1.36
C MET A 1 13.47 75.73 -0.74
N VAL A 2 14.35 75.04 -1.45
CA VAL A 2 15.10 75.36 -2.66
C VAL A 2 15.33 74.09 -3.49
N ALA A 3 15.46 74.28 -4.79
CA ALA A 3 15.60 73.29 -5.85
C ALA A 3 17.07 72.95 -6.15
N VAL A 4 17.28 71.70 -6.61
CA VAL A 4 18.16 71.22 -7.69
C VAL A 4 19.69 71.40 -7.59
N ALA A 5 20.41 70.29 -7.70
CA ALA A 5 21.51 70.14 -8.66
C ALA A 5 21.77 68.65 -8.98
N SER A 6 21.68 68.34 -10.27
CA SER A 6 22.01 67.10 -10.96
C SER A 6 23.50 67.02 -11.31
N ASP A 7 24.10 65.84 -11.28
CA ASP A 7 25.27 65.50 -12.11
C ASP A 7 25.43 63.97 -12.25
N PRO A 8 26.19 63.45 -13.25
CA PRO A 8 25.75 62.35 -14.09
C PRO A 8 26.64 61.10 -13.98
N GLY A 9 26.07 59.96 -14.39
CA GLY A 9 26.74 58.88 -15.12
C GLY A 9 28.02 58.26 -14.54
N PHE A 10 27.89 57.07 -13.96
CA PHE A 10 28.80 55.95 -14.24
C PHE A 10 28.09 54.62 -13.94
N THR A 11 27.42 54.05 -14.94
CA THR A 11 26.83 52.70 -14.86
C THR A 11 27.85 51.68 -15.36
N PHE A 12 28.35 50.85 -14.44
CA PHE A 12 29.09 49.64 -14.80
C PHE A 12 28.12 48.61 -15.39
N PHE A 13 28.18 48.42 -16.72
CA PHE A 13 27.57 47.26 -17.38
C PHE A 13 28.49 46.05 -17.20
N ILE A 14 28.09 45.12 -16.33
CA ILE A 14 28.62 43.74 -16.36
C ILE A 14 27.74 42.96 -17.34
N PRO A 15 28.26 42.39 -18.44
CA PRO A 15 27.46 41.56 -19.31
C PRO A 15 27.20 40.23 -18.60
N LEU A 16 25.96 40.01 -18.17
CA LEU A 16 25.49 38.69 -17.77
C LEU A 16 25.46 37.82 -19.03
N ILE A 17 26.45 36.94 -19.18
CA ILE A 17 26.44 35.88 -20.19
C ILE A 17 25.24 34.98 -19.88
N MET A 18 24.14 35.19 -20.59
CA MET A 18 22.98 34.31 -20.54
C MET A 18 23.38 33.00 -21.24
N ASN A 19 23.60 31.97 -20.43
CA ASN A 19 23.71 30.61 -20.91
C ASN A 19 22.36 30.25 -21.58
N PRO A 20 22.32 29.74 -22.82
CA PRO A 20 21.07 29.36 -23.45
C PRO A 20 20.45 28.22 -22.63
N LYS A 21 19.38 28.53 -21.90
CA LYS A 21 18.56 27.51 -21.25
C LYS A 21 18.06 26.59 -22.35
N THR A 22 18.46 25.33 -22.27
CA THR A 22 17.91 24.23 -23.04
C THR A 22 16.38 24.35 -22.99
N PRO A 23 15.67 24.36 -24.12
CA PRO A 23 14.22 24.46 -24.09
C PRO A 23 13.65 23.30 -23.25
N PRO A 24 12.59 23.54 -22.46
CA PRO A 24 11.94 22.47 -21.73
C PRO A 24 11.52 21.41 -22.74
N LYS A 25 11.95 20.17 -22.49
CA LYS A 25 11.60 19.00 -23.28
C LYS A 25 10.07 18.92 -23.26
N GLU A 26 9.42 19.14 -24.40
CA GLU A 26 7.99 18.91 -24.56
C GLU A 26 7.70 17.48 -24.11
N THR A 27 7.09 17.34 -22.93
CA THR A 27 6.56 16.08 -22.47
C THR A 27 5.32 15.83 -23.32
N ASP A 28 5.46 14.92 -24.27
CA ASP A 28 4.36 14.31 -25.02
C ASP A 28 3.16 14.10 -24.10
N GLY A 29 2.06 14.77 -24.42
CA GLY A 29 0.85 14.91 -23.61
C GLY A 29 0.00 13.64 -23.54
N SER A 30 0.61 12.45 -23.57
CA SER A 30 -0.05 11.25 -23.09
C SER A 30 0.07 11.24 -21.56
N VAL A 31 -1.01 11.63 -20.87
CA VAL A 31 -1.09 11.42 -19.42
C VAL A 31 -1.05 9.91 -19.22
N ALA A 32 0.11 9.39 -18.82
CA ALA A 32 0.30 7.98 -18.53
C ALA A 32 -0.78 7.57 -17.52
N ILE A 33 -1.57 6.55 -17.86
CA ILE A 33 -2.66 6.06 -17.02
C ILE A 33 -2.05 5.66 -15.66
N PRO A 34 -2.55 6.19 -14.52
CA PRO A 34 -2.04 5.80 -13.21
C PRO A 34 -2.09 4.27 -13.03
N VAL A 35 -1.08 3.70 -12.39
CA VAL A 35 -0.99 2.23 -12.25
C VAL A 35 -2.21 1.66 -11.52
N SER A 36 -2.76 2.39 -10.55
CA SER A 36 -4.00 1.98 -9.87
C SER A 36 -5.19 1.87 -10.82
N GLN A 37 -5.25 2.72 -11.85
CA GLN A 37 -6.30 2.68 -12.88
C GLN A 37 -6.07 1.52 -13.84
N SER A 38 -4.81 1.25 -14.24
CA SER A 38 -4.48 0.08 -15.05
C SER A 38 -4.81 -1.24 -14.34
N ILE A 39 -4.50 -1.35 -13.04
CA ILE A 39 -4.89 -2.51 -12.21
C ILE A 39 -6.42 -2.63 -12.16
N ARG A 40 -7.13 -1.53 -11.88
CA ARG A 40 -8.60 -1.52 -11.82
C ARG A 40 -9.25 -1.93 -13.14
N GLN A 41 -8.74 -1.46 -14.27
CA GLN A 41 -9.24 -1.84 -15.59
C GLN A 41 -9.12 -3.35 -15.84
N ARG A 42 -8.00 -3.98 -15.41
CA ARG A 42 -7.84 -5.44 -15.53
C ARG A 42 -8.83 -6.22 -14.68
N ILE A 43 -9.05 -5.78 -13.44
CA ILE A 43 -10.03 -6.41 -12.54
C ILE A 43 -11.47 -6.26 -13.09
N LEU A 44 -11.82 -5.08 -13.59
CA LEU A 44 -13.14 -4.85 -14.18
C LEU A 44 -13.36 -5.70 -15.43
N ALA A 45 -12.33 -5.85 -16.27
CA ALA A 45 -12.39 -6.69 -17.46
C ALA A 45 -12.58 -8.18 -17.13
N SER A 46 -12.03 -8.66 -16.01
CA SER A 46 -12.24 -10.03 -15.53
C SER A 46 -13.58 -10.25 -14.82
N LYS A 47 -14.31 -9.17 -14.51
CA LYS A 47 -15.55 -9.18 -13.70
C LYS A 47 -15.33 -9.76 -12.29
N THR A 48 -14.12 -9.65 -11.76
CA THR A 48 -13.77 -10.12 -10.41
C THR A 48 -14.13 -9.05 -9.37
N ARG A 49 -14.59 -9.48 -8.18
CA ARG A 49 -14.83 -8.58 -7.03
C ARG A 49 -13.49 -8.09 -6.46
N PHE A 50 -13.43 -6.84 -5.99
CA PHE A 50 -12.22 -6.25 -5.41
C PHE A 50 -12.52 -5.35 -4.21
N HIS A 51 -13.45 -5.76 -3.36
CA HIS A 51 -13.73 -5.14 -2.06
C HIS A 51 -12.46 -5.09 -1.20
N ALA A 52 -12.48 -4.32 -0.11
CA ALA A 52 -11.27 -4.05 0.68
C ALA A 52 -10.59 -5.33 1.20
N ASN A 53 -11.36 -6.35 1.61
CA ASN A 53 -10.88 -7.64 2.10
C ASN A 53 -10.54 -8.68 1.01
N ASP A 54 -10.76 -8.36 -0.28
CA ASP A 54 -10.39 -9.25 -1.37
C ASP A 54 -8.87 -9.28 -1.61
N ASN A 55 -8.38 -10.40 -2.13
CA ASN A 55 -7.05 -10.49 -2.71
C ASN A 55 -7.12 -10.11 -4.19
N ILE A 56 -6.15 -9.34 -4.67
CA ILE A 56 -6.05 -8.91 -6.07
C ILE A 56 -4.68 -9.26 -6.67
N ALA A 57 -3.91 -10.15 -6.04
CA ALA A 57 -2.54 -10.45 -6.41
C ALA A 57 -2.40 -10.90 -7.88
N GLU A 58 -3.39 -11.62 -8.40
CA GLU A 58 -3.41 -12.07 -9.80
C GLU A 58 -3.43 -10.92 -10.83
N PHE A 59 -3.85 -9.73 -10.44
CA PHE A 59 -3.97 -8.55 -11.31
C PHE A 59 -2.76 -7.61 -11.23
N ILE A 60 -1.80 -7.92 -10.35
CA ILE A 60 -0.58 -7.14 -10.15
C ILE A 60 0.54 -7.73 -11.01
N LYS A 61 1.09 -6.92 -11.91
CA LYS A 61 2.25 -7.29 -12.73
C LYS A 61 3.55 -6.93 -12.00
N PRO A 62 4.68 -7.56 -12.37
CA PRO A 62 6.00 -7.19 -11.83
C PRO A 62 6.27 -5.69 -11.93
N GLY A 63 6.73 -5.07 -10.84
CA GLY A 63 7.04 -3.64 -10.75
C GLY A 63 5.85 -2.70 -10.51
N GLU A 64 4.61 -3.15 -10.70
CA GLU A 64 3.44 -2.30 -10.49
C GLU A 64 3.16 -2.00 -9.01
N LEU A 65 3.60 -2.87 -8.10
CA LEU A 65 3.45 -2.64 -6.67
C LEU A 65 4.30 -1.45 -6.19
N ASP A 66 5.50 -1.29 -6.75
CA ASP A 66 6.39 -0.17 -6.46
C ASP A 66 5.81 1.14 -7.03
N ALA A 67 5.33 1.11 -8.28
CA ALA A 67 4.63 2.24 -8.88
C ALA A 67 3.35 2.61 -8.10
N LEU A 68 2.63 1.61 -7.56
CA LEU A 68 1.43 1.85 -6.76
C LEU A 68 1.80 2.50 -5.43
N LEU A 69 2.94 2.13 -4.85
CA LEU A 69 3.47 2.78 -3.64
C LEU A 69 3.79 4.24 -3.89
N GLU A 70 4.45 4.57 -4.99
CA GLU A 70 4.72 5.97 -5.37
C GLU A 70 3.41 6.76 -5.55
N GLU A 71 2.42 6.17 -6.23
CA GLU A 71 1.10 6.79 -6.42
C GLU A 71 0.39 7.03 -5.07
N VAL A 72 0.39 6.05 -4.17
CA VAL A 72 -0.21 6.18 -2.83
C VAL A 72 0.56 7.17 -1.96
N GLN A 73 1.89 7.19 -2.04
CA GLN A 73 2.72 8.17 -1.33
C GLN A 73 2.30 9.59 -1.69
N GLY A 74 2.17 9.90 -2.98
CA GLY A 74 1.73 11.22 -3.44
C GLY A 74 0.35 11.60 -2.88
N LYS A 75 -0.60 10.66 -2.91
CA LYS A 75 -1.94 10.87 -2.34
C LYS A 75 -1.91 11.09 -0.83
N MET A 76 -1.12 10.32 -0.09
CA MET A 76 -0.98 10.49 1.35
C MET A 76 -0.30 11.80 1.72
N HIS A 77 0.66 12.26 0.92
CA HIS A 77 1.25 13.58 1.08
C HIS A 77 0.20 14.70 0.90
N SER A 78 -0.64 14.62 -0.14
CA SER A 78 -1.76 15.57 -0.33
C SER A 78 -2.78 15.54 0.81
N VAL A 79 -3.03 14.38 1.43
CA VAL A 79 -3.86 14.30 2.64
C VAL A 79 -3.25 15.10 3.79
N LEU A 80 -1.94 14.97 4.04
CA LEU A 80 -1.25 15.74 5.09
C LEU A 80 -1.33 17.25 4.84
N GLN A 81 -1.10 17.68 3.59
CA GLN A 81 -1.24 19.09 3.21
C GLN A 81 -2.68 19.60 3.42
N SER A 82 -3.69 18.78 3.10
CA SER A 82 -5.10 19.13 3.31
C SER A 82 -5.47 19.23 4.78
N LEU A 83 -4.76 18.52 5.65
CA LEU A 83 -4.86 18.62 7.11
C LEU A 83 -4.08 19.82 7.67
N VAL A 84 -3.50 20.68 6.82
CA VAL A 84 -2.70 21.85 7.20
C VAL A 84 -1.46 21.44 8.02
N ILE A 85 -0.90 20.27 7.71
CA ILE A 85 0.37 19.81 8.27
C ILE A 85 1.50 20.31 7.38
N ASP A 86 2.44 21.07 7.96
CA ASP A 86 3.67 21.46 7.28
C ASP A 86 4.46 20.20 6.95
N THR A 87 4.62 19.90 5.67
CA THR A 87 5.39 18.74 5.18
C THR A 87 6.67 19.18 4.48
N ASP A 88 6.92 20.49 4.39
CA ASP A 88 8.09 21.07 3.76
C ASP A 88 9.17 21.33 4.82
N SER A 89 8.79 21.94 5.95
CA SER A 89 9.72 22.35 7.01
C SER A 89 9.80 21.37 8.19
N ASP A 90 8.75 20.58 8.45
CA ASP A 90 8.76 19.60 9.54
C ASP A 90 9.39 18.27 9.13
N HIS A 91 10.61 18.03 9.60
CA HIS A 91 11.35 16.79 9.40
C HIS A 91 10.61 15.51 9.85
N ASN A 92 9.66 15.61 10.79
CA ASN A 92 8.88 14.46 11.24
C ASN A 92 7.85 14.00 10.20
N THR A 93 7.32 14.92 9.40
CA THR A 93 6.17 14.66 8.50
C THR A 93 6.55 14.59 7.03
N GLN A 94 7.71 15.14 6.64
CA GLN A 94 8.27 15.12 5.27
C GLN A 94 8.12 13.74 4.59
N ASP A 95 8.49 12.68 5.29
CA ASP A 95 8.51 11.31 4.76
C ASP A 95 7.27 10.47 5.15
N THR A 96 6.30 11.05 5.85
CA THR A 96 5.13 10.30 6.36
C THR A 96 4.31 9.68 5.23
N GLY A 97 4.11 10.39 4.12
CA GLY A 97 3.36 9.85 2.97
C GLY A 97 3.95 8.54 2.45
N ARG A 98 5.28 8.48 2.33
CA ARG A 98 6.01 7.28 1.91
C ARG A 98 5.91 6.16 2.94
N ARG A 99 6.09 6.48 4.22
CA ARG A 99 5.99 5.50 5.31
C ARG A 99 4.60 4.87 5.37
N VAL A 100 3.55 5.67 5.24
CA VAL A 100 2.16 5.17 5.22
C VAL A 100 1.89 4.32 3.99
N ALA A 101 2.33 4.74 2.80
CA ALA A 101 2.17 3.96 1.57
C ALA A 101 2.86 2.58 1.69
N LYS A 102 4.10 2.56 2.17
CA LYS A 102 4.85 1.32 2.42
C LYS A 102 4.14 0.43 3.44
N MET A 103 3.72 1.01 4.56
CA MET A 103 2.99 0.30 5.62
C MET A 103 1.71 -0.35 5.06
N PHE A 104 0.92 0.37 4.27
CA PHE A 104 -0.29 -0.20 3.68
C PHE A 104 0.02 -1.30 2.67
N ILE A 105 0.92 -1.08 1.72
CA ILE A 105 1.12 -2.03 0.61
C ILE A 105 1.93 -3.27 1.02
N HIS A 106 2.99 -3.10 1.81
CA HIS A 106 3.94 -4.18 2.11
C HIS A 106 3.78 -4.79 3.51
N GLU A 107 3.08 -4.13 4.43
CA GLU A 107 3.01 -4.57 5.83
C GLU A 107 1.58 -4.95 6.21
N VAL A 108 0.71 -3.96 6.41
CA VAL A 108 -0.64 -4.13 6.97
C VAL A 108 -1.61 -4.74 5.96
N PHE A 109 -1.55 -4.36 4.67
CA PHE A 109 -2.43 -4.91 3.62
C PHE A 109 -1.71 -5.84 2.64
N ARG A 110 -0.54 -6.38 3.00
CA ARG A 110 0.23 -7.26 2.11
C ARG A 110 -0.58 -8.44 1.58
N GLY A 111 -1.47 -9.00 2.41
CA GLY A 111 -2.36 -10.11 2.09
C GLY A 111 -3.35 -9.80 0.97
N ARG A 112 -3.54 -8.52 0.60
CA ARG A 112 -4.31 -8.09 -0.57
C ARG A 112 -3.52 -8.23 -1.88
N TYR A 113 -2.20 -8.10 -1.82
CA TYR A 113 -1.33 -7.97 -3.00
C TYR A 113 -0.46 -9.20 -3.25
N VAL A 114 -0.28 -10.06 -2.26
CA VAL A 114 0.52 -11.29 -2.38
C VAL A 114 -0.37 -12.52 -2.58
N PRO A 115 0.03 -13.51 -3.40
CA PRO A 115 -0.70 -14.77 -3.51
C PRO A 115 -0.81 -15.50 -2.19
N MET A 116 -1.80 -16.40 -2.08
CA MET A 116 -1.97 -17.26 -0.91
C MET A 116 -0.70 -18.10 -0.67
N PRO A 117 -0.24 -18.27 0.59
CA PRO A 117 0.91 -19.10 0.88
C PRO A 117 0.66 -20.57 0.52
N ALA A 118 1.70 -21.25 0.01
CA ALA A 118 1.62 -22.66 -0.32
C ALA A 118 1.26 -23.53 0.90
N LEU A 119 0.25 -24.38 0.70
CA LEU A 119 -0.18 -25.37 1.67
C LEU A 119 0.71 -26.61 1.56
N THR A 120 1.08 -27.15 2.72
CA THR A 120 1.74 -28.46 2.79
C THR A 120 0.87 -29.34 3.65
N GLU A 121 0.60 -30.53 3.14
CA GLU A 121 -0.21 -31.54 3.78
C GLU A 121 0.62 -32.79 4.08
N PHE A 122 0.17 -33.56 5.05
CA PHE A 122 0.81 -34.77 5.53
C PHE A 122 -0.22 -35.89 5.61
N PRO A 123 0.16 -37.15 5.33
CA PRO A 123 -0.74 -38.28 5.52
C PRO A 123 -1.28 -38.35 6.95
N ASN A 124 -2.58 -38.54 7.10
CA ASN A 124 -3.21 -38.76 8.40
C ASN A 124 -2.99 -40.20 8.88
N ALA A 125 -1.75 -40.54 9.22
CA ALA A 125 -1.37 -41.89 9.63
C ALA A 125 -2.09 -42.39 10.89
N ALA A 126 -2.58 -41.48 11.72
CA ALA A 126 -3.31 -41.79 12.95
C ALA A 126 -4.83 -41.79 12.76
N HIS A 127 -5.33 -41.59 11.53
CA HIS A 127 -6.76 -41.54 11.22
C HIS A 127 -7.55 -40.59 12.15
N LEU A 128 -6.95 -39.43 12.49
CA LEU A 128 -7.58 -38.44 13.34
C LEU A 128 -8.94 -38.01 12.76
N ASN A 129 -9.97 -38.05 13.60
CA ASN A 129 -11.34 -37.67 13.29
C ASN A 129 -11.99 -36.81 14.41
N GLU A 130 -11.17 -36.26 15.29
CA GLU A 130 -11.58 -35.43 16.42
C GLU A 130 -11.32 -33.94 16.14
N LEU A 131 -12.04 -33.06 16.84
CA LEU A 131 -11.86 -31.61 16.70
C LEU A 131 -10.46 -31.19 17.16
N MET A 132 -9.70 -30.63 16.23
CA MET A 132 -8.43 -29.95 16.49
C MET A 132 -8.68 -28.46 16.68
N ILE A 133 -8.18 -27.89 17.77
CA ILE A 133 -8.21 -26.44 18.02
C ILE A 133 -6.80 -25.89 17.89
N ILE A 134 -6.61 -24.99 16.93
CA ILE A 134 -5.35 -24.28 16.70
C ILE A 134 -5.49 -22.86 17.24
N GLY A 135 -4.66 -22.50 18.21
CA GLY A 135 -4.61 -21.14 18.73
C GLY A 135 -4.19 -21.07 20.19
N PRO A 136 -4.17 -19.85 20.78
CA PRO A 136 -4.52 -18.59 20.13
C PRO A 136 -3.47 -18.11 19.12
N ILE A 137 -3.91 -17.69 17.92
CA ILE A 137 -3.06 -17.01 16.94
C ILE A 137 -3.26 -15.51 17.12
N THR A 138 -2.19 -14.78 17.42
CA THR A 138 -2.25 -13.30 17.48
C THR A 138 -2.30 -12.75 16.06
N VAL A 139 -3.28 -11.89 15.81
CA VAL A 139 -3.49 -11.27 14.50
C VAL A 139 -3.54 -9.76 14.63
N ARG A 140 -3.14 -9.09 13.55
CA ARG A 140 -3.20 -7.65 13.39
C ARG A 140 -3.78 -7.34 12.02
N SER A 141 -4.66 -6.38 11.96
CA SER A 141 -5.35 -5.93 10.75
C SER A 141 -5.69 -4.45 10.87
N ALA A 142 -6.47 -3.91 9.94
CA ALA A 142 -7.10 -2.60 10.08
C ALA A 142 -8.58 -2.67 9.67
N CYS A 143 -9.44 -1.97 10.39
CA CYS A 143 -10.85 -1.88 10.08
C CYS A 143 -11.04 -1.21 8.71
N SER A 144 -11.80 -1.79 7.79
CA SER A 144 -12.01 -1.22 6.45
C SER A 144 -12.71 0.15 6.46
N HIS A 145 -13.50 0.46 7.49
CA HIS A 145 -14.25 1.71 7.60
C HIS A 145 -13.36 2.92 7.96
N HIS A 146 -12.33 2.70 8.78
CA HIS A 146 -11.52 3.78 9.36
C HIS A 146 -10.01 3.61 9.14
N LEU A 147 -9.59 2.42 8.68
CA LEU A 147 -8.20 1.96 8.63
C LEU A 147 -7.51 1.97 10.01
N CYS A 148 -8.28 1.96 11.10
CA CYS A 148 -7.78 1.87 12.47
C CYS A 148 -7.33 0.45 12.80
N PRO A 149 -6.27 0.27 13.61
CA PRO A 149 -5.76 -1.06 13.96
C PRO A 149 -6.80 -1.97 14.60
N ILE A 150 -6.85 -3.21 14.13
CA ILE A 150 -7.53 -4.32 14.79
C ILE A 150 -6.44 -5.24 15.36
N ILE A 151 -6.49 -5.52 16.65
CA ILE A 151 -5.57 -6.44 17.32
C ILE A 151 -6.42 -7.48 18.03
N GLY A 152 -6.19 -8.74 17.73
CA GLY A 152 -7.03 -9.82 18.22
C GLY A 152 -6.33 -11.15 18.34
N ARG A 153 -7.09 -12.14 18.78
CA ARG A 153 -6.70 -13.54 18.83
C ARG A 153 -7.73 -14.35 18.05
N ILE A 154 -7.25 -15.25 17.19
CA ILE A 154 -8.08 -16.19 16.45
C ILE A 154 -7.83 -17.60 16.98
N TRP A 155 -8.90 -18.38 17.08
CA TRP A 155 -8.87 -19.82 17.29
C TRP A 155 -9.49 -20.46 16.06
N ILE A 156 -8.81 -21.47 15.51
CA ILE A 156 -9.27 -22.19 14.34
C ILE A 156 -9.64 -23.61 14.79
N GLY A 157 -10.91 -23.97 14.62
CA GLY A 157 -11.39 -25.33 14.81
C GLY A 157 -11.37 -26.08 13.48
N VAL A 158 -10.73 -27.23 13.44
CA VAL A 158 -10.68 -28.09 12.26
C VAL A 158 -11.01 -29.51 12.69
N MET A 159 -11.98 -30.13 12.01
CA MET A 159 -12.30 -31.55 12.18
C MET A 159 -11.81 -32.29 10.93
N PRO A 160 -10.63 -32.94 10.98
CA PRO A 160 -10.16 -33.77 9.89
C PRO A 160 -11.07 -34.99 9.72
N ASN A 161 -11.13 -35.50 8.49
CA ASN A 161 -11.67 -36.82 8.22
C ASN A 161 -10.55 -37.87 8.37
N GLU A 162 -10.89 -39.07 8.82
CA GLU A 162 -9.95 -40.19 8.99
C GLU A 162 -9.20 -40.59 7.70
N HIS A 163 -9.74 -40.25 6.53
CA HIS A 163 -9.17 -40.48 5.21
C HIS A 163 -8.58 -39.22 4.55
N SER A 164 -8.66 -38.07 5.21
CA SER A 164 -8.09 -36.81 4.68
C SER A 164 -6.63 -36.63 5.06
N ASN A 165 -5.86 -35.88 4.27
CA ASN A 165 -4.55 -35.40 4.70
C ASN A 165 -4.68 -34.27 5.72
N LEU A 166 -3.67 -34.11 6.57
CA LEU A 166 -3.61 -33.05 7.59
C LEU A 166 -2.78 -31.88 7.08
N ILE A 167 -3.29 -30.66 7.25
CA ILE A 167 -2.52 -29.44 6.98
C ILE A 167 -1.50 -29.24 8.11
N GLY A 168 -0.26 -28.90 7.75
CA GLY A 168 0.77 -28.58 8.74
C GLY A 168 0.36 -27.45 9.68
N LEU A 169 0.58 -27.61 10.99
CA LEU A 169 0.16 -26.63 12.00
C LEU A 169 0.62 -25.19 11.73
N SER A 170 1.85 -25.03 11.22
CA SER A 170 2.40 -23.72 10.88
C SER A 170 1.68 -23.00 9.73
N LYS A 171 0.89 -23.72 8.92
CA LYS A 171 0.14 -23.14 7.80
C LYS A 171 -1.07 -22.36 8.26
N TYR A 172 -1.75 -22.82 9.31
CA TYR A 172 -2.89 -22.08 9.89
C TYR A 172 -2.50 -20.66 10.29
N ALA A 173 -1.36 -20.49 10.98
CA ALA A 173 -0.85 -19.17 11.34
C ALA A 173 -0.55 -18.30 10.11
N ARG A 174 0.03 -18.89 9.06
CA ARG A 174 0.35 -18.17 7.81
C ARG A 174 -0.89 -17.76 7.02
N ILE A 175 -1.91 -18.61 6.98
CA ILE A 175 -3.18 -18.31 6.30
C ILE A 175 -3.93 -17.23 7.09
N ALA A 176 -4.05 -17.37 8.41
CA ALA A 176 -4.68 -16.38 9.26
C ALA A 176 -4.02 -15.02 9.09
N ASP A 177 -2.69 -14.96 9.10
CA ASP A 177 -1.92 -13.75 8.84
C ASP A 177 -2.11 -13.20 7.42
N TRP A 178 -2.18 -14.04 6.39
CA TRP A 178 -2.45 -13.63 5.01
C TRP A 178 -3.87 -13.07 4.82
N ILE A 179 -4.87 -13.61 5.51
CA ILE A 179 -6.25 -13.08 5.49
C ILE A 179 -6.32 -11.77 6.28
N MET A 180 -5.76 -11.76 7.50
CA MET A 180 -5.86 -10.61 8.40
C MET A 180 -4.98 -9.43 7.96
N SER A 181 -3.97 -9.65 7.12
CA SER A 181 -3.20 -8.59 6.47
C SER A 181 -3.93 -7.98 5.26
N ARG A 182 -5.20 -7.64 5.46
CA ARG A 182 -6.07 -6.88 4.55
C ARG A 182 -6.92 -5.92 5.40
N PRO A 183 -7.53 -4.89 4.81
CA PRO A 183 -8.61 -4.18 5.48
C PRO A 183 -9.76 -5.16 5.75
N GLN A 184 -10.21 -5.25 7.01
CA GLN A 184 -11.22 -6.21 7.44
C GLN A 184 -12.45 -5.51 8.05
N ILE A 185 -13.61 -6.13 7.88
CA ILE A 185 -14.80 -5.90 8.71
C ILE A 185 -14.83 -7.06 9.70
N GLN A 186 -15.05 -6.81 11.00
CA GLN A 186 -14.95 -7.89 12.00
C GLN A 186 -15.92 -9.02 11.69
N GLU A 187 -17.09 -8.68 11.15
CA GLU A 187 -18.15 -9.59 10.72
C GLU A 187 -17.77 -10.41 9.46
N GLU A 188 -16.85 -9.90 8.64
CA GLU A 188 -16.38 -10.56 7.41
C GLU A 188 -14.99 -11.19 7.57
N ALA A 189 -14.40 -11.12 8.78
CA ALA A 189 -13.11 -11.72 9.10
C ALA A 189 -13.22 -13.23 9.35
N VAL A 190 -13.76 -13.95 8.35
CA VAL A 190 -13.96 -15.41 8.30
C VAL A 190 -13.10 -16.05 7.23
#